data_AF-A0A5C3DX85-F1
#
_entry.id   AF-A0A5C3DX85-F1
#
_cell.length_a   1.000
_cell.length_b   1.000
_cell.length_c   1.000
_cell.angle_alpha   90.00
_cell.angle_beta   90.00
_cell.angle_gamma   90.00
#
_symmetry.space_group_name_H-M   'P 1'
#
loop_
_entity.id
_entity.type
_entity.pdbx_description
1 polymer ?
#
loop_
_entity_poly.entity_id
_entity_poly.type
_entity_poly.pdbx_seq_one_letter_code
_entity_poly.pdbx_strand_id
1 'polypeptide(L)'
;MGRGRGRASNGSAASASDVADPIASTSSTAEPSKNTVSDPTEAIPLEGSSKDVFQYHSVQVAPTDALPYFDRDLELQPGLRARVDALIAEEQATFPPITPESTRLPPAYEPFSTRPDLRAELDRVASGLPSRHALDTQRYTLPSPAAGADASVTEWQSAVDSAHAQLAHMDVRLKNIELLKKYGANAWRLSNFQQEQDIRLLSEQLDAVKAETNEINRLRQKDQSEAGSKLALLEKRWTELISRGLQLEVANVTTREELEGLRGKKRRLEAQLGQLE
;
A
#
# COMPACT_ATOMS: atom_id res chain seq x y z
N MET A 1 36.06 -20.07 37.69
CA MET A 1 36.08 -21.00 38.84
C MET A 1 34.84 -20.75 39.68
N GLY A 2 34.03 -21.78 39.95
CA GLY A 2 32.88 -21.79 40.89
C GLY A 2 31.59 -21.15 40.35
N ARG A 3 30.61 -21.83 39.73
CA ARG A 3 29.73 -22.94 40.17
C ARG A 3 28.88 -22.64 41.42
N GLY A 4 27.57 -22.82 41.29
CA GLY A 4 26.67 -23.21 42.39
C GLY A 4 25.28 -22.58 42.30
N ARG A 5 24.31 -23.24 41.63
CA ARG A 5 23.17 -23.98 42.23
C ARG A 5 22.13 -23.04 42.89
N GLY A 6 20.89 -22.93 42.42
CA GLY A 6 19.94 -23.98 42.09
C GLY A 6 19.02 -24.21 43.28
N ARG A 7 17.71 -23.92 43.16
CA ARG A 7 16.69 -24.47 44.05
C ARG A 7 15.33 -24.53 43.34
N ALA A 8 14.71 -25.70 43.45
CA ALA A 8 13.47 -26.09 42.84
C ALA A 8 12.28 -26.01 43.82
N SER A 9 11.09 -26.00 43.21
CA SER A 9 9.90 -26.84 43.48
C SER A 9 8.97 -26.59 44.67
N ASN A 10 7.69 -26.89 44.35
CA ASN A 10 6.49 -27.16 45.14
C ASN A 10 5.65 -25.91 45.49
N GLY A 11 4.37 -25.77 45.14
CA GLY A 11 3.34 -26.74 44.79
C GLY A 11 2.29 -26.77 45.91
N SER A 12 1.06 -26.31 45.64
CA SER A 12 -0.19 -26.92 46.13
C SER A 12 -1.43 -26.13 45.75
N ALA A 13 -2.46 -26.89 45.39
CA ALA A 13 -3.81 -26.49 45.04
C ALA A 13 -4.65 -26.07 46.25
N ALA A 14 -5.69 -25.25 46.01
CA ALA A 14 -6.95 -25.31 46.75
C ALA A 14 -8.06 -24.61 45.95
N SER A 15 -9.15 -25.34 45.76
CA SER A 15 -10.42 -25.00 45.10
C SER A 15 -11.43 -24.50 46.13
N ALA A 16 -12.26 -23.52 45.74
CA ALA A 16 -13.64 -23.27 46.23
C ALA A 16 -14.20 -22.10 45.40
N SER A 17 -15.01 -22.33 44.36
CA SER A 17 -16.48 -22.37 44.40
C SER A 17 -17.08 -21.10 45.00
N ASP A 18 -17.51 -20.17 44.15
CA ASP A 18 -18.50 -19.18 44.54
C ASP A 18 -19.60 -19.08 43.48
N VAL A 19 -20.82 -19.07 44.00
CA VAL A 19 -22.09 -19.29 43.32
C VAL A 19 -22.65 -17.95 42.88
N ALA A 20 -23.04 -17.80 41.61
CA ALA A 20 -23.82 -16.66 41.18
C ALA A 20 -24.78 -17.05 40.05
N ASP A 21 -26.07 -16.86 40.30
CA ASP A 21 -27.18 -16.55 39.39
C ASP A 21 -28.48 -16.56 40.23
N PRO A 22 -29.65 -16.03 39.78
CA PRO A 22 -29.95 -15.22 38.58
C PRO A 22 -30.91 -14.03 38.87
N ILE A 23 -31.01 -12.99 38.03
CA ILE A 23 -32.30 -12.28 37.82
C ILE A 23 -32.49 -11.80 36.37
N ALA A 24 -33.62 -12.23 35.83
CA ALA A 24 -34.40 -11.97 34.63
C ALA A 24 -34.20 -10.73 33.72
N SER A 25 -34.43 -11.05 32.45
CA SER A 25 -34.73 -10.24 31.26
C SER A 25 -35.76 -9.12 31.43
N THR A 26 -35.55 -8.01 30.71
CA THR A 26 -36.66 -7.30 30.02
C THR A 26 -36.23 -6.85 28.63
N SER A 27 -37.10 -7.12 27.68
CA SER A 27 -37.02 -6.77 26.26
C SER A 27 -37.88 -5.53 25.99
N SER A 28 -37.39 -4.60 25.17
CA SER A 28 -38.28 -3.69 24.46
C SER A 28 -37.70 -3.24 23.11
N THR A 29 -38.42 -3.64 22.09
CA THR A 29 -38.36 -3.28 20.66
C THR A 29 -38.57 -1.78 20.42
N ALA A 30 -37.85 -1.19 19.47
CA ALA A 30 -38.29 0.03 18.78
C ALA A 30 -37.69 0.09 17.35
N GLU A 31 -38.57 0.13 16.35
CA GLU A 31 -38.27 0.28 14.91
C GLU A 31 -37.95 1.74 14.52
N PRO A 32 -37.26 2.00 13.38
CA PRO A 32 -36.99 3.35 12.90
C PRO A 32 -38.06 3.84 11.91
N SER A 33 -38.73 4.95 12.24
CA SER A 33 -39.65 5.67 11.36
C SER A 33 -38.91 6.62 10.40
N LYS A 34 -39.16 6.47 9.11
CA LYS A 34 -38.85 7.45 8.04
C LYS A 34 -39.59 8.76 8.29
N ASN A 35 -38.94 9.90 8.10
CA ASN A 35 -39.61 11.16 7.78
C ASN A 35 -38.74 12.02 6.85
N THR A 36 -39.27 12.24 5.65
CA THR A 36 -38.93 13.27 4.66
C THR A 36 -39.55 14.60 5.08
N VAL A 37 -38.76 15.67 5.23
CA VAL A 37 -39.18 17.07 5.00
C VAL A 37 -37.97 17.89 4.52
N SER A 38 -38.20 18.62 3.44
CA SER A 38 -37.37 19.62 2.78
C SER A 38 -37.39 20.97 3.50
N ASP A 39 -36.23 21.63 3.63
CA ASP A 39 -36.07 23.05 3.26
C ASP A 39 -34.59 23.46 3.17
N PRO A 40 -34.23 24.46 2.34
CA PRO A 40 -32.85 24.78 1.99
C PRO A 40 -32.29 25.89 2.88
N THR A 41 -31.30 25.58 3.69
CA THR A 41 -30.49 26.60 4.36
C THR A 41 -29.23 26.83 3.54
N GLU A 42 -29.15 27.99 2.89
CA GLU A 42 -27.97 28.51 2.20
C GLU A 42 -26.74 28.42 3.12
N ALA A 43 -25.82 27.52 2.78
CA ALA A 43 -24.50 27.45 3.39
C ALA A 43 -23.57 28.44 2.67
N ILE A 44 -23.17 29.47 3.40
CA ILE A 44 -22.11 30.43 3.04
C ILE A 44 -20.85 29.66 2.59
N PRO A 45 -20.28 29.94 1.40
CA PRO A 45 -19.09 29.24 0.95
C PRO A 45 -17.87 29.78 1.70
N LEU A 46 -17.35 29.00 2.64
CA LEU A 46 -15.99 29.16 3.16
C LEU A 46 -15.00 28.77 2.05
N GLU A 47 -14.71 29.73 1.16
CA GLU A 47 -13.55 29.70 0.28
C GLU A 47 -12.28 29.79 1.15
N GLY A 48 -11.45 28.75 1.14
CA GLY A 48 -10.19 28.80 1.89
C GLY A 48 -9.49 27.47 2.19
N SER A 49 -9.91 26.35 1.62
CA SER A 49 -9.12 25.11 1.62
C SER A 49 -8.81 24.77 0.17
N SER A 50 -7.53 24.78 -0.22
CA SER A 50 -7.12 24.33 -1.55
C SER A 50 -7.61 22.90 -1.72
N LYS A 51 -8.71 22.74 -2.47
CA LYS A 51 -9.27 21.45 -2.85
C LYS A 51 -8.40 20.78 -3.91
N ASP A 52 -7.11 20.62 -3.61
CA ASP A 52 -6.30 19.62 -4.30
C ASP A 52 -6.54 18.30 -3.56
N VAL A 53 -7.80 17.86 -3.60
CA VAL A 53 -8.18 16.51 -3.23
C VAL A 53 -7.51 15.64 -4.29
N PHE A 54 -6.49 14.88 -3.91
CA PHE A 54 -5.92 13.84 -4.78
C PHE A 54 -7.06 12.93 -5.22
N GLN A 55 -7.58 13.17 -6.42
CA GLN A 55 -8.66 12.41 -6.98
C GLN A 55 -8.07 11.07 -7.41
N TYR A 56 -8.27 10.06 -6.57
CA TYR A 56 -7.91 8.69 -6.90
C TYR A 56 -8.78 8.22 -8.06
N HIS A 57 -8.18 8.09 -9.23
CA HIS A 57 -8.82 7.46 -10.38
C HIS A 57 -8.56 5.96 -10.26
N SER A 58 -9.53 5.21 -9.71
CA SER A 58 -9.42 3.77 -9.67
C SER A 58 -9.54 3.23 -11.10
N VAL A 59 -8.42 2.74 -11.63
CA VAL A 59 -8.43 1.99 -12.89
C VAL A 59 -9.10 0.65 -12.59
N GLN A 60 -10.32 0.46 -13.11
CA GLN A 60 -10.99 -0.82 -13.05
C GLN A 60 -10.26 -1.79 -13.98
N VAL A 61 -9.35 -2.58 -13.42
CA VAL A 61 -8.74 -3.69 -14.13
C VAL A 61 -9.74 -4.85 -14.17
N ALA A 62 -9.88 -5.50 -15.33
CA ALA A 62 -10.69 -6.70 -15.44
C ALA A 62 -10.22 -7.75 -14.41
N PRO A 63 -11.14 -8.55 -13.83
CA PRO A 63 -10.75 -9.58 -12.87
C PRO A 63 -9.84 -10.61 -13.56
N THR A 64 -8.55 -10.56 -13.25
CA THR A 64 -7.57 -11.54 -13.75
C THR A 64 -7.67 -12.81 -12.92
N ASP A 65 -7.95 -13.94 -13.56
CA ASP A 65 -7.98 -15.26 -12.93
C ASP A 65 -6.55 -15.83 -12.87
N ALA A 66 -5.82 -15.45 -11.82
CA ALA A 66 -4.52 -16.02 -11.50
C ALA A 66 -4.51 -16.40 -10.01
N LEU A 67 -3.87 -17.53 -9.66
CA LEU A 67 -3.87 -18.07 -8.29
C LEU A 67 -2.47 -18.02 -7.64
N PRO A 68 -1.95 -16.85 -7.22
CA PRO A 68 -0.60 -16.72 -6.65
C PRO A 68 -0.24 -17.68 -5.51
N TYR A 69 -1.21 -18.04 -4.65
CA TYR A 69 -0.95 -18.94 -3.52
C TYR A 69 -0.88 -20.42 -3.92
N PHE A 70 -1.37 -20.79 -5.12
CA PHE A 70 -1.38 -22.15 -5.63
C PHE A 70 -0.36 -22.35 -6.77
N ASP A 71 -0.30 -21.41 -7.71
CA ASP A 71 0.55 -21.44 -8.90
C ASP A 71 1.99 -21.06 -8.55
N ARG A 72 2.80 -22.05 -8.18
CA ARG A 72 4.20 -21.85 -7.79
C ARG A 72 5.20 -22.06 -8.93
N ASP A 73 4.73 -22.27 -10.16
CA ASP A 73 5.56 -22.64 -11.30
C ASP A 73 6.65 -21.60 -11.63
N LEU A 74 6.36 -20.32 -11.42
CA LEU A 74 7.34 -19.23 -11.57
C LEU A 74 8.49 -19.33 -10.56
N GLU A 75 8.26 -19.92 -9.38
CA GLU A 75 9.29 -20.15 -8.35
C GLU A 75 10.02 -21.49 -8.58
N LEU A 76 9.28 -22.54 -8.97
CA LEU A 76 9.83 -23.89 -9.12
C LEU A 76 10.67 -24.04 -10.40
N GLN A 77 10.29 -23.38 -11.49
CA GLN A 77 10.97 -23.49 -12.78
C GLN A 77 11.99 -22.36 -12.96
N PRO A 78 13.31 -22.65 -12.90
CA PRO A 78 14.33 -21.63 -13.12
C PRO A 78 14.25 -21.10 -14.56
N GLY A 79 14.28 -19.77 -14.72
CA GLY A 79 14.28 -19.11 -16.02
C GLY A 79 12.90 -18.85 -16.64
N LEU A 80 11.81 -19.41 -16.08
CA LEU A 80 10.45 -19.16 -16.58
C LEU A 80 10.08 -17.67 -16.48
N ARG A 81 10.40 -17.03 -15.35
CA ARG A 81 10.18 -15.59 -15.14
C ARG A 81 10.87 -14.74 -16.19
N ALA A 82 12.14 -15.00 -16.48
CA ALA A 82 12.90 -14.26 -17.48
C ALA A 82 12.30 -14.40 -18.89
N ARG A 83 11.77 -15.59 -19.22
CA ARG A 83 11.07 -15.81 -20.49
C ARG A 83 9.75 -15.02 -20.57
N VAL A 84 8.97 -15.03 -19.49
CA VAL A 84 7.72 -14.25 -19.41
C VAL A 84 8.02 -12.75 -19.52
N ASP A 85 9.03 -12.26 -18.80
CA ASP A 85 9.46 -10.86 -18.86
C ASP A 85 9.90 -10.45 -20.29
N ALA A 86 10.58 -11.33 -21.02
CA ALA A 86 10.96 -11.10 -22.42
C ALA A 86 9.74 -10.99 -23.34
N LEU A 87 8.75 -11.88 -23.21
CA LEU A 87 7.51 -11.80 -23.98
C LEU A 87 6.70 -10.53 -23.66
N ILE A 88 6.66 -10.14 -22.38
CA ILE A 88 6.04 -8.87 -21.97
C ILE A 88 6.77 -7.69 -22.63
N ALA A 89 8.11 -7.71 -22.68
CA ALA A 89 8.88 -6.66 -23.32
C ALA A 89 8.65 -6.58 -24.84
N GLU A 90 8.51 -7.71 -25.52
CA GLU A 90 8.15 -7.78 -26.95
C GLU A 90 6.77 -7.16 -27.22
N GLU A 91 5.77 -7.47 -26.39
CA GLU A 91 4.44 -6.86 -26.47
C GLU A 91 4.48 -5.36 -26.12
N GLN A 92 5.26 -4.98 -25.10
CA GLN A 92 5.47 -3.57 -24.73
C GLN A 92 6.08 -2.75 -25.88
N ALA A 93 6.99 -3.34 -26.65
CA ALA A 93 7.58 -2.68 -27.82
C ALA A 93 6.56 -2.45 -28.96
N THR A 94 5.48 -3.23 -28.99
CA THR A 94 4.39 -3.07 -29.97
C THR A 94 3.47 -1.88 -29.61
N PHE A 95 3.38 -1.52 -28.32
CA PHE A 95 2.57 -0.38 -27.90
C PHE A 95 3.26 0.96 -28.16
N PRO A 96 2.49 2.02 -28.48
CA PRO A 96 3.05 3.36 -28.61
C PRO A 96 3.68 3.80 -27.26
N PRO A 97 4.82 4.50 -27.30
CA PRO A 97 5.48 4.97 -26.08
C PRO A 97 4.57 5.92 -25.30
N ILE A 98 4.59 5.78 -23.98
CA ILE A 98 3.82 6.64 -23.08
C ILE A 98 4.48 8.01 -23.05
N THR A 99 3.87 8.98 -23.74
CA THR A 99 4.22 10.39 -23.63
C THR A 99 3.46 11.05 -22.48
N PRO A 100 3.95 12.19 -21.94
CA PRO A 100 3.24 12.95 -20.91
C PRO A 100 1.86 13.46 -21.36
N GLU A 101 1.60 13.48 -22.68
CA GLU A 101 0.29 13.81 -23.27
C GLU A 101 -0.61 12.58 -23.48
N SER A 102 -0.15 11.39 -23.09
CA SER A 102 -0.93 10.18 -23.27
C SER A 102 -2.19 10.20 -22.40
N THR A 103 -3.34 9.86 -22.99
CA THR A 103 -4.64 9.76 -22.31
C THR A 103 -4.65 8.74 -21.16
N ARG A 104 -3.61 7.90 -21.06
CA ARG A 104 -3.45 6.89 -20.01
C ARG A 104 -2.94 7.49 -18.69
N LEU A 105 -2.25 8.62 -18.75
CA LEU A 105 -1.77 9.33 -17.57
C LEU A 105 -2.77 10.42 -17.18
N PRO A 106 -2.95 10.70 -15.89
CA PRO A 106 -3.65 11.91 -15.48
C PRO A 106 -2.89 13.14 -15.99
N PRO A 107 -3.59 14.27 -16.23
CA PRO A 107 -2.93 15.50 -16.65
C PRO A 107 -1.86 15.88 -15.63
N ALA A 108 -0.71 16.36 -16.13
CA ALA A 108 0.38 16.79 -15.27
C ALA A 108 -0.10 17.90 -14.32
N TYR A 109 0.14 17.72 -13.02
CA TYR A 109 -0.18 18.74 -12.03
C TYR A 109 0.75 19.95 -12.22
N GLU A 110 0.17 21.12 -12.45
CA GLU A 110 0.92 22.37 -12.57
C GLU A 110 0.93 23.13 -11.23
N PRO A 111 2.03 23.06 -10.45
CA PRO A 111 2.11 23.77 -9.18
C PRO A 111 2.05 25.28 -9.43
N PHE A 112 1.36 26.00 -8.53
CA PHE A 112 1.23 27.46 -8.58
C PHE A 112 0.58 28.01 -9.86
N SER A 113 -0.41 27.29 -10.41
CA SER A 113 -1.20 27.74 -11.58
C SER A 113 -1.73 29.17 -11.46
N THR A 114 -2.06 29.62 -10.24
CA THR A 114 -2.58 30.96 -9.96
C THR A 114 -1.48 32.02 -9.69
N ARG A 115 -0.22 31.61 -9.50
CA ARG A 115 0.88 32.49 -9.08
C ARG A 115 2.12 32.28 -9.94
N PRO A 116 2.26 33.04 -11.05
CA PRO A 116 3.40 32.90 -11.96
C PRO A 116 4.74 33.23 -11.28
N ASP A 117 4.74 34.11 -10.28
CA ASP A 117 5.94 34.48 -9.53
C ASP A 117 6.56 33.27 -8.82
N LEU A 118 5.73 32.43 -8.19
CA LEU A 118 6.19 31.23 -7.48
C LEU A 118 6.65 30.14 -8.44
N ARG A 119 5.98 30.03 -9.60
CA ARG A 119 6.40 29.12 -10.67
C ARG A 119 7.78 29.49 -11.21
N ALA A 120 8.02 30.78 -11.48
CA ALA A 120 9.32 31.27 -11.93
C ALA A 120 10.44 31.00 -10.91
N GLU A 121 10.14 31.10 -9.60
CA GLU A 121 11.10 30.74 -8.56
C GLU A 121 11.37 29.25 -8.46
N LEU A 122 10.34 28.42 -8.67
CA LEU A 122 10.48 26.97 -8.76
C LEU A 122 11.37 26.57 -9.94
N ASP A 123 11.12 27.16 -11.11
CA ASP A 123 11.91 26.92 -12.33
C ASP A 123 13.37 27.36 -12.14
N ARG A 124 13.58 28.51 -11.48
CA ARG A 124 14.92 28.97 -11.11
C ARG A 124 15.63 27.98 -10.19
N VAL A 125 14.96 27.52 -9.13
CA VAL A 125 15.54 26.55 -8.19
C VAL A 125 15.83 25.22 -8.88
N ALA A 126 14.92 24.76 -9.76
CA ALA A 126 15.12 23.55 -10.57
C ALA A 126 16.33 23.67 -11.50
N SER A 127 16.59 24.87 -12.05
CA SER A 127 17.78 25.15 -12.86
C SER A 127 19.07 25.32 -12.04
N GLY A 128 19.02 25.20 -10.71
CA GLY A 128 20.18 25.30 -9.83
C GLY A 128 20.75 26.72 -9.69
N LEU A 129 20.02 27.74 -10.16
CA LEU A 129 20.44 29.13 -10.02
C LEU A 129 20.33 29.58 -8.55
N PRO A 130 21.32 30.32 -8.02
CA PRO A 130 21.29 30.83 -6.65
C PRO A 130 20.09 31.77 -6.45
N SER A 131 19.65 31.93 -5.19
CA SER A 131 18.56 32.85 -4.86
C SER A 131 18.92 34.27 -5.29
N ARG A 132 17.98 34.97 -5.92
CA ARG A 132 18.17 36.39 -6.30
C ARG A 132 18.38 37.31 -5.10
N HIS A 133 17.79 36.94 -3.98
CA HIS A 133 17.90 37.66 -2.73
C HIS A 133 18.81 36.86 -1.79
N ALA A 134 20.00 37.40 -1.53
CA ALA A 134 20.77 36.98 -0.38
C ALA A 134 20.10 37.54 0.88
N LEU A 135 19.93 36.71 1.90
CA LEU A 135 19.51 37.19 3.21
C LEU A 135 20.59 38.16 3.73
N ASP A 136 20.20 39.41 3.94
CA ASP A 136 21.10 40.39 4.53
C ASP A 136 21.34 40.06 6.01
N THR A 137 22.54 39.57 6.31
CA THR A 137 22.98 39.27 7.68
C THR A 137 23.63 40.48 8.35
N GLN A 138 23.93 41.55 7.61
CA GLN A 138 24.62 42.73 8.15
C GLN A 138 23.74 43.50 9.14
N ARG A 139 22.41 43.36 9.04
CA ARG A 139 21.47 43.95 9.99
C ARG A 139 21.64 43.43 11.43
N TYR A 140 22.17 42.21 11.60
CA TYR A 140 22.39 41.59 12.91
C TYR A 140 23.85 41.68 13.39
N THR A 141 24.74 42.27 12.58
CA THR A 141 26.11 42.57 12.99
C THR A 141 26.21 44.04 13.37
N LEU A 142 27.18 44.40 14.19
CA LEU A 142 27.41 45.79 14.64
C LEU A 142 28.63 46.33 13.86
N PRO A 143 28.52 46.58 12.53
CA PRO A 143 29.67 47.01 11.75
C PRO A 143 30.04 48.43 12.16
N SER A 144 31.30 48.62 12.53
CA SER A 144 31.88 49.96 12.58
C SER A 144 31.94 50.53 11.15
N PRO A 145 31.80 51.86 10.97
CA PRO A 145 31.98 52.49 9.67
C PRO A 145 33.33 52.12 9.04
N ALA A 146 33.34 51.80 7.75
CA ALA A 146 34.53 51.28 7.07
C ALA A 146 35.71 52.27 7.06
N ALA A 147 35.43 53.57 7.07
CA ALA A 147 36.42 54.64 7.11
C ALA A 147 36.85 55.03 8.55
N GLY A 148 36.37 54.31 9.58
CA GLY A 148 36.72 54.59 10.97
C GLY A 148 36.35 56.03 11.37
N ALA A 149 37.31 56.77 11.91
CA ALA A 149 37.10 58.16 12.37
C ALA A 149 36.81 59.15 11.23
N ASP A 150 37.21 58.84 10.00
CA ASP A 150 37.04 59.71 8.83
C ASP A 150 35.73 59.44 8.05
N ALA A 151 34.84 58.60 8.60
CA ALA A 151 33.57 58.24 7.98
C ALA A 151 32.56 59.40 7.95
N SER A 152 31.65 59.36 6.96
CA SER A 152 30.63 60.37 6.79
C SER A 152 29.62 60.39 7.94
N VAL A 153 29.01 61.55 8.23
CA VAL A 153 27.99 61.70 9.29
C VAL A 153 26.82 60.74 9.08
N THR A 154 26.47 60.46 7.82
CA THR A 154 25.41 59.52 7.45
C THR A 154 25.76 58.06 7.76
N GLU A 155 27.01 57.65 7.56
CA GLU A 155 27.48 56.31 7.93
C GLU A 155 27.46 56.12 9.45
N TRP A 156 27.88 57.12 10.21
CA TRP A 156 27.78 57.11 11.67
C TRP A 156 26.34 57.05 12.17
N GLN A 157 25.42 57.80 11.56
CA GLN A 157 23.99 57.72 11.88
C GLN A 157 23.44 56.32 11.62
N SER A 158 23.75 55.72 10.47
CA SER A 158 23.31 54.36 10.14
C SER A 158 23.85 53.29 11.12
N ALA A 159 25.08 53.46 11.61
CA ALA A 159 25.68 52.58 12.60
C ALA A 159 25.01 52.74 13.98
N VAL A 160 24.67 53.97 14.37
CA VAL A 160 23.93 54.27 15.62
C VAL A 160 22.52 53.70 15.56
N ASP A 161 21.80 53.88 14.45
CA ASP A 161 20.45 53.32 14.27
C ASP A 161 20.46 51.79 14.30
N SER A 162 21.48 51.18 13.69
CA SER A 162 21.70 49.73 13.76
C SER A 162 21.98 49.25 15.19
N ALA A 163 22.78 49.99 15.95
CA ALA A 163 23.06 49.69 17.36
C ALA A 163 21.81 49.82 18.25
N HIS A 164 20.98 50.85 18.04
CA HIS A 164 19.70 51.01 18.75
C HIS A 164 18.73 49.87 18.43
N ALA A 165 18.62 49.47 17.16
CA ALA A 165 17.80 48.34 16.76
C ALA A 165 18.26 47.03 17.44
N GLN A 166 19.57 46.82 17.56
CA GLN A 166 20.13 45.65 18.22
C GLN A 166 19.91 45.64 19.73
N LEU A 167 20.05 46.79 20.39
CA LEU A 167 19.71 46.92 21.80
C LEU A 167 18.24 46.52 22.05
N ALA A 168 17.32 47.06 21.24
CA ALA A 168 15.90 46.70 21.33
C ALA A 168 15.66 45.20 21.07
N HIS A 169 16.36 44.60 20.10
CA HIS A 169 16.29 43.16 19.86
C HIS A 169 16.82 42.34 21.05
N MET A 170 17.89 42.79 21.72
CA MET A 170 18.42 42.12 22.92
C MET A 170 17.45 42.22 24.09
N ASP A 171 16.78 43.36 24.27
CA ASP A 171 15.73 43.52 25.30
C ASP A 171 14.55 42.57 25.06
N VAL A 172 14.08 42.45 23.82
CA VAL A 172 13.04 41.47 23.44
C VAL A 172 13.52 40.04 23.66
N ARG A 173 14.76 39.73 23.27
CA ARG A 173 15.35 38.41 23.46
C ARG A 173 15.44 38.06 24.95
N LEU A 174 15.82 39.00 25.81
CA LEU A 174 15.88 38.79 27.25
C LEU A 174 14.49 38.45 27.81
N LYS A 175 13.47 39.24 27.46
CA LYS A 175 12.06 38.98 27.84
C LYS A 175 11.60 37.59 27.37
N ASN A 176 11.92 37.20 26.13
CA ASN A 176 11.60 35.89 25.59
C ASN A 176 12.32 34.75 26.34
N ILE A 177 13.59 34.94 26.70
CA ILE A 177 14.36 33.98 27.49
C ILE A 177 13.78 33.86 28.90
N GLU A 178 13.33 34.94 29.52
CA GLU A 178 12.66 34.89 30.82
C GLU A 178 11.35 34.11 30.76
N LEU A 179 10.54 34.30 29.71
CA LEU A 179 9.34 33.50 29.46
C LEU A 179 9.69 32.02 29.22
N LEU A 180 10.72 31.75 28.41
CA LEU A 180 11.18 30.38 28.15
C LEU A 180 11.71 29.70 29.42
N LYS A 181 12.43 30.42 30.29
CA LYS A 181 12.89 29.90 31.59
C LYS A 181 11.71 29.53 32.50
N LYS A 182 10.64 30.32 32.49
CA LYS A 182 9.44 30.08 33.31
C LYS A 182 8.57 28.95 32.77
N TYR A 183 8.32 28.90 31.45
CA TYR A 183 7.30 28.02 30.86
C TYR A 183 7.85 26.95 29.90
N GLY A 184 9.08 27.11 29.40
CA GLY A 184 9.64 26.28 28.34
C GLY A 184 9.73 24.80 28.70
N ALA A 185 10.19 24.48 29.92
CA ALA A 185 10.28 23.07 30.35
C ALA A 185 8.91 22.39 30.40
N ASN A 186 7.87 23.08 30.86
CA ASN A 186 6.52 22.52 30.96
C ASN A 186 5.85 22.43 29.58
N ALA A 187 6.01 23.45 28.73
CA ALA A 187 5.52 23.42 27.35
C ALA A 187 6.17 22.29 26.54
N TRP A 188 7.47 22.07 26.72
CA TRP A 188 8.18 20.97 26.05
C TRP A 188 7.65 19.61 26.52
N ARG A 189 7.46 19.40 27.82
CA ARG A 189 6.87 18.15 28.34
C ARG A 189 5.48 17.88 27.79
N LEU A 190 4.63 18.91 27.69
CA LEU A 190 3.30 18.79 27.09
C LEU A 190 3.39 18.40 25.60
N SER A 191 4.29 19.04 24.85
CA SER A 191 4.53 18.69 23.44
C SER A 191 5.02 17.25 23.29
N ASN A 192 5.90 16.76 24.18
CA ASN A 192 6.33 15.37 24.16
C ASN A 192 5.16 14.42 24.45
N PHE A 193 4.32 14.74 25.43
CA PHE A 193 3.13 13.94 25.74
C PHE A 193 2.16 13.86 24.54
N GLN A 194 1.93 14.98 23.85
CA GLN A 194 1.11 15.01 22.63
C GLN A 194 1.73 14.16 21.53
N GLN A 195 3.03 14.29 21.28
CA GLN A 195 3.74 13.47 20.28
C GLN A 195 3.69 11.97 20.62
N GLU A 196 3.83 11.60 21.89
CA GLU A 196 3.68 10.21 22.33
C GLU A 196 2.27 9.68 22.09
N GLN A 197 1.24 10.51 22.30
CA GLN A 197 -0.14 10.15 22.00
C GLN A 197 -0.37 9.97 20.49
N ASP A 198 0.16 10.87 19.66
CA ASP A 198 0.05 10.79 18.20
C ASP A 198 0.74 9.54 17.67
N ILE A 199 1.92 9.20 18.20
CA ILE A 199 2.64 7.96 17.86
C ILE A 199 1.79 6.73 18.21
N ARG A 200 1.15 6.71 19.39
CA ARG A 200 0.27 5.60 19.79
C ARG A 200 -0.91 5.46 18.84
N LEU A 201 -1.60 6.56 18.54
CA LEU A 201 -2.74 6.57 17.63
C LEU A 201 -2.34 6.04 16.23
N LEU A 202 -1.24 6.53 15.68
CA LEU A 202 -0.74 6.07 14.39
C LEU A 202 -0.32 4.60 14.41
N SER A 203 0.26 4.12 15.52
CA SER A 203 0.63 2.71 15.68
C SER A 203 -0.61 1.80 15.72
N GLU A 204 -1.67 2.21 16.43
CA GLU A 204 -2.92 1.48 16.51
C GLU A 204 -3.62 1.42 15.15
N GLN A 205 -3.65 2.54 14.42
CA GLN A 205 -4.19 2.59 13.05
C GLN A 205 -3.42 1.68 12.10
N LEU A 206 -2.08 1.68 12.20
CA LEU A 206 -1.23 0.82 11.39
C LEU A 206 -1.45 -0.66 11.71
N ASP A 207 -1.60 -1.01 12.98
CA ASP A 207 -1.88 -2.40 13.39
C ASP A 207 -3.28 -2.84 12.95
N ALA A 208 -4.28 -1.97 12.99
CA ALA A 208 -5.62 -2.22 12.46
C ALA A 208 -5.58 -2.51 10.95
N VAL A 209 -4.94 -1.65 10.15
CA VAL A 209 -4.79 -1.84 8.69
C VAL A 209 -4.01 -3.11 8.37
N LYS A 210 -2.97 -3.44 9.14
CA LYS A 210 -2.25 -4.71 9.00
C LYS A 210 -3.15 -5.91 9.29
N ALA A 211 -3.96 -5.85 10.35
CA ALA A 211 -4.88 -6.93 10.70
C ALA A 211 -5.92 -7.15 9.59
N GLU A 212 -6.50 -6.07 9.05
CA GLU A 212 -7.43 -6.13 7.91
C GLU A 212 -6.76 -6.72 6.67
N THR A 213 -5.55 -6.27 6.34
CA THR A 213 -4.78 -6.80 5.20
C THR A 213 -4.47 -8.28 5.37
N ASN A 214 -4.10 -8.70 6.58
CA ASN A 214 -3.81 -10.10 6.89
C ASN A 214 -5.06 -10.97 6.80
N GLU A 215 -6.21 -10.50 7.26
CA GLU A 215 -7.46 -11.26 7.11
C GLU A 215 -7.86 -11.40 5.64
N ILE A 216 -7.74 -10.33 4.85
CA ILE A 216 -7.97 -10.38 3.40
C ILE A 216 -7.03 -11.40 2.75
N ASN A 217 -5.74 -11.39 3.09
CA ASN A 217 -4.78 -12.35 2.56
C ASN A 217 -5.10 -13.78 2.99
N ARG A 218 -5.55 -14.00 4.23
CA ARG A 218 -5.99 -15.31 4.73
C ARG A 218 -7.19 -15.84 3.95
N LEU A 219 -8.20 -15.00 3.72
CA LEU A 219 -9.38 -15.35 2.93
C LEU A 219 -9.00 -15.67 1.48
N ARG A 220 -8.17 -14.82 0.85
CA ARG A 220 -7.64 -15.08 -0.50
C ARG A 220 -6.89 -16.41 -0.59
N GLN A 221 -6.02 -16.70 0.37
CA GLN A 221 -5.27 -17.95 0.39
C GLN A 221 -6.19 -19.17 0.47
N LYS A 222 -7.22 -19.11 1.32
CA LYS A 222 -8.22 -20.18 1.45
C LYS A 222 -8.95 -20.39 0.13
N ASP A 223 -9.49 -19.33 -0.46
CA ASP A 223 -10.27 -19.40 -1.70
C ASP A 223 -9.43 -19.93 -2.87
N GLN A 224 -8.19 -19.44 -3.01
CA GLN A 224 -7.28 -19.89 -4.06
C GLN A 224 -6.84 -21.35 -3.87
N SER A 225 -6.60 -21.79 -2.64
CA SER A 225 -6.23 -23.18 -2.34
C SER A 225 -7.40 -24.13 -2.61
N GLU A 226 -8.63 -23.72 -2.30
CA GLU A 226 -9.83 -24.49 -2.62
C GLU A 226 -10.03 -24.58 -4.15
N ALA A 227 -9.95 -23.46 -4.86
CA ALA A 227 -10.05 -23.42 -6.32
C ALA A 227 -8.95 -24.26 -7.00
N GLY A 228 -7.70 -24.12 -6.58
CA GLY A 228 -6.57 -24.90 -7.09
C GLY A 228 -6.74 -26.40 -6.87
N SER A 229 -7.27 -26.82 -5.71
CA SER A 229 -7.57 -28.23 -5.46
C SER A 229 -8.66 -28.79 -6.41
N LYS A 230 -9.67 -27.99 -6.74
CA LYS A 230 -10.71 -28.35 -7.71
C LYS A 230 -10.14 -28.45 -9.12
N LEU A 231 -9.28 -27.52 -9.52
CA LEU A 231 -8.59 -27.55 -10.81
C LEU A 231 -7.72 -28.80 -10.94
N ALA A 232 -6.92 -29.12 -9.92
CA ALA A 232 -6.09 -30.33 -9.92
C ALA A 232 -6.93 -31.63 -10.00
N LEU A 233 -8.11 -31.65 -9.38
CA LEU A 233 -9.04 -32.78 -9.52
C LEU A 233 -9.61 -32.89 -10.94
N LEU A 234 -10.00 -31.76 -11.54
CA LEU A 234 -10.53 -31.71 -12.90
C LEU A 234 -9.46 -32.11 -13.93
N GLU A 235 -8.22 -31.69 -13.73
CA GLU A 235 -7.08 -32.06 -14.57
C GLU A 235 -6.81 -33.57 -14.51
N LYS A 236 -6.82 -34.16 -13.31
CA LYS A 236 -6.70 -35.63 -13.15
C LYS A 236 -7.83 -36.36 -13.87
N ARG A 237 -9.08 -35.93 -13.65
CA ARG A 237 -10.23 -36.53 -14.35
C ARG A 237 -10.12 -36.37 -15.87
N TRP A 238 -9.61 -35.24 -16.34
CA TRP A 238 -9.41 -34.99 -17.77
C TRP A 238 -8.35 -35.92 -18.37
N THR A 239 -7.19 -36.06 -17.72
CA THR A 239 -6.14 -37.01 -18.15
C THR A 239 -6.59 -38.47 -18.09
N GLU A 240 -7.37 -38.85 -17.08
CA GLU A 240 -8.01 -40.18 -16.98
C GLU A 240 -9.02 -40.41 -18.12
N LEU A 241 -9.85 -39.41 -18.45
CA LEU A 241 -10.80 -39.52 -19.57
C LEU A 241 -10.09 -39.65 -20.91
N ILE A 242 -9.02 -38.90 -21.15
CA ILE A 242 -8.22 -39.00 -22.37
C ILE A 242 -7.57 -40.36 -22.47
N SER A 243 -6.90 -40.82 -21.40
CA SER A 243 -6.25 -42.13 -21.39
C SER A 243 -7.24 -43.27 -21.57
N ARG A 244 -8.41 -43.22 -20.92
CA ARG A 244 -9.50 -44.18 -21.12
C ARG A 244 -10.05 -44.14 -22.55
N GLY A 245 -10.21 -42.95 -23.13
CA GLY A 245 -10.64 -42.78 -24.52
C GLY A 245 -9.66 -43.47 -25.48
N LEU A 246 -8.36 -43.22 -25.31
CA LEU A 246 -7.31 -43.84 -26.11
C LEU A 246 -7.28 -45.37 -25.91
N GLN A 247 -7.42 -45.86 -24.68
CA GLN A 247 -7.48 -47.30 -24.40
C GLN A 247 -8.68 -47.96 -25.08
N LEU A 248 -9.84 -47.30 -25.10
CA LEU A 248 -11.03 -47.80 -25.80
C LEU A 248 -10.84 -47.81 -27.32
N GLU A 249 -10.18 -46.80 -27.89
CA GLU A 249 -9.85 -46.78 -29.32
C GLU A 249 -8.91 -47.93 -29.69
N VAL A 250 -7.85 -48.14 -28.91
CA VAL A 250 -6.92 -49.26 -29.10
C VAL A 250 -7.65 -50.60 -28.99
N ALA A 251 -8.48 -50.79 -27.97
CA ALA A 251 -9.27 -52.02 -27.80
C ALA A 251 -10.27 -52.25 -28.95
N ASN A 252 -10.86 -51.20 -29.51
CA ASN A 252 -11.72 -51.32 -30.68
C ASN A 252 -10.94 -51.73 -31.93
N VAL A 253 -9.72 -51.23 -32.11
CA VAL A 253 -8.86 -51.63 -33.24
C VAL A 253 -8.46 -53.10 -33.11
N THR A 254 -7.96 -53.53 -31.95
CA THR A 254 -7.55 -54.93 -31.75
C THR A 254 -8.71 -55.91 -31.88
N THR A 255 -9.87 -55.60 -31.29
CA THR A 255 -11.07 -56.46 -31.44
C THR A 255 -11.59 -56.51 -32.87
N ARG A 256 -11.48 -55.43 -33.65
CA ARG A 256 -11.79 -55.45 -35.09
C ARG A 256 -10.84 -56.36 -35.86
N GLU A 257 -9.54 -56.27 -35.61
CA GLU A 257 -8.54 -57.15 -36.23
C GLU A 257 -8.79 -58.63 -35.89
N GLU A 258 -9.10 -58.95 -34.63
CA GLU A 258 -9.46 -60.30 -34.20
C GLU A 258 -10.74 -60.81 -34.89
N LEU A 259 -11.77 -59.98 -34.99
CA LEU A 259 -13.01 -60.31 -35.69
C LEU A 259 -12.77 -60.56 -37.18
N GLU A 260 -11.94 -59.76 -37.84
CA GLU A 260 -11.55 -59.99 -39.23
C GLU A 260 -10.79 -61.31 -39.39
N GLY A 261 -9.84 -61.60 -38.49
CA GLY A 261 -9.13 -62.88 -38.46
C GLY A 261 -10.05 -64.09 -38.29
N LEU A 262 -11.01 -64.01 -37.36
CA LEU A 262 -12.00 -65.07 -37.13
C LEU A 262 -12.97 -65.23 -38.31
N ARG A 263 -13.45 -64.12 -38.90
CA ARG A 263 -14.27 -64.15 -40.12
C ARG A 263 -13.51 -64.80 -41.28
N GLY A 264 -12.21 -64.51 -41.41
CA GLY A 264 -11.34 -65.17 -42.39
C GLY A 264 -11.24 -66.68 -42.17
N LYS A 265 -11.06 -67.14 -40.92
CA LYS A 265 -11.05 -68.57 -40.57
C LYS A 265 -12.39 -69.24 -40.88
N LYS A 266 -13.51 -68.60 -40.51
CA LYS A 266 -14.86 -69.10 -40.81
C LYS A 266 -15.05 -69.30 -42.32
N ARG A 267 -14.72 -68.29 -43.14
CA ARG A 267 -14.81 -68.40 -44.61
C ARG A 267 -13.97 -69.55 -45.17
N ARG A 268 -12.77 -69.79 -44.63
CA ARG A 268 -11.91 -70.93 -45.04
C ARG A 268 -12.56 -72.27 -44.69
N LEU A 269 -13.10 -72.41 -43.49
CA LEU A 269 -13.77 -73.65 -43.06
C LEU A 269 -15.05 -73.91 -43.86
N GLU A 270 -15.84 -72.86 -44.15
CA GLU A 270 -17.02 -72.95 -45.02
C GLU A 270 -16.63 -73.40 -46.44
N ALA A 271 -15.54 -72.86 -46.99
CA ALA A 271 -15.02 -73.30 -48.28
C ALA A 271 -14.53 -74.76 -48.26
N GLN A 272 -13.93 -75.23 -47.15
CA GLN A 272 -13.52 -76.62 -46.98
C GLN A 272 -14.71 -77.57 -46.84
N LEU A 273 -15.76 -77.17 -46.13
CA LEU A 273 -17.01 -77.93 -46.03
C LEU A 273 -17.71 -78.06 -47.39
N GLY A 274 -17.79 -76.96 -48.16
CA GLY A 274 -18.35 -77.01 -49.51
C GLY A 274 -17.49 -77.74 -50.55
N GLN A 275 -16.26 -78.16 -50.21
CA GLN A 275 -15.45 -79.06 -51.03
C GLN A 275 -15.64 -80.54 -50.64
N LEU A 276 -16.26 -80.82 -49.50
CA LEU A 276 -16.50 -82.16 -48.98
C LEU A 276 -17.93 -82.65 -49.24
N GLU A 277 -18.84 -81.75 -49.65
CA GLU A 277 -20.15 -82.05 -50.25
C GLU A 277 -20.04 -82.19 -51.78
#